data_AF-A0AB34TJY8-F1
#
_entry.id   AF-A0AB34TJY8-F1
#
_cell.length_a   1.000
_cell.length_b   1.000
_cell.length_c   1.000
_cell.angle_alpha   90.00
_cell.angle_beta   90.00
_cell.angle_gamma   90.00
#
_symmetry.space_group_name_H-M   'P 1'
#
loop_
_entity.id
_entity.type
_entity.pdbx_description
1 polymer ?
#
loop_
_entity_poly.entity_id
_entity_poly.type
_entity_poly.pdbx_seq_one_letter_code
_entity_poly.pdbx_strand_id
1 'polypeptide(L)'
;MTDSSQTPDVPLLDAVQARLLGCLVEKEATTPDTYPLTVNAAQSAANQKTAREPVMNVDAGTVQHALRQLEALGLARQHFSSRADRYEHRLQAALDLTRQQTVLLALLLLRGPQTLGELVTRSERLHRFADTDEARHAIERLQQRALLVVLPRASGQREDRYMHLLCGEVDGAALAAKYASSSGSSDAAEPGLAERVEQLEAAVAELQAQLAELRGT
;
A
#
# COMPACT_ATOMS: atom_id res chain seq x y z
N MET A 1 -18.51 -26.14 13.62
CA MET A 1 -17.04 -26.15 13.53
C MET A 1 -16.64 -24.74 13.15
N THR A 2 -16.29 -23.93 14.15
CA THR A 2 -15.79 -22.57 13.96
C THR A 2 -14.35 -22.68 13.49
N ASP A 3 -14.15 -22.40 12.21
CA ASP A 3 -12.83 -22.38 11.57
C ASP A 3 -12.02 -21.26 12.23
N SER A 4 -11.10 -21.64 13.12
CA SER A 4 -10.21 -20.70 13.78
C SER A 4 -9.07 -20.46 12.82
N SER A 5 -9.22 -19.46 11.95
CA SER A 5 -8.15 -18.98 11.09
C SER A 5 -6.97 -18.59 11.98
N GLN A 6 -5.95 -19.44 12.00
CA GLN A 6 -4.73 -19.23 12.75
C GLN A 6 -3.99 -18.07 12.11
N THR A 7 -4.24 -16.85 12.59
CA THR A 7 -3.54 -15.64 12.15
C THR A 7 -2.06 -15.87 12.44
N PRO A 8 -1.17 -15.80 11.44
CA PRO A 8 0.25 -15.90 11.69
C PRO A 8 0.63 -14.77 12.66
N ASP A 9 1.57 -15.02 13.56
CA ASP A 9 2.10 -14.04 14.53
C ASP A 9 2.97 -13.01 13.80
N VAL A 10 2.35 -12.30 12.86
CA VAL A 10 2.97 -11.29 12.01
C VAL A 10 2.67 -9.95 12.63
N PRO A 11 3.71 -9.18 12.98
CA PRO A 11 3.50 -7.89 13.64
C PRO A 11 2.71 -6.96 12.72
N LEU A 12 1.65 -6.38 13.29
CA LEU A 12 0.76 -5.46 12.60
C LEU A 12 1.50 -4.15 12.31
N LEU A 13 1.49 -3.76 11.04
CA LEU A 13 2.14 -2.54 10.56
C LEU A 13 1.13 -1.39 10.45
N ASP A 14 1.55 -0.21 10.87
CA ASP A 14 0.86 1.01 10.47
C ASP A 14 1.13 1.36 8.99
N ALA A 15 0.43 2.37 8.49
CA ALA A 15 0.52 2.78 7.08
C ALA A 15 1.91 3.29 6.67
N VAL A 16 2.66 3.91 7.58
CA VAL A 16 4.00 4.45 7.31
C VAL A 16 5.03 3.34 7.33
N GLN A 17 4.94 2.42 8.29
CA GLN A 17 5.78 1.23 8.37
C GLN A 17 5.60 0.35 7.12
N ALA A 18 4.35 0.09 6.72
CA ALA A 18 4.03 -0.63 5.49
C ALA A 18 4.62 0.05 4.25
N ARG A 19 4.44 1.38 4.14
CA ARG A 19 5.02 2.19 3.06
C ARG A 19 6.54 2.05 3.00
N LEU A 20 7.23 2.20 4.13
CA LEU A 20 8.69 2.17 4.19
C LEU A 20 9.24 0.77 3.90
N LEU A 21 8.59 -0.27 4.43
CA LEU A 21 8.97 -1.65 4.16
C LEU A 21 8.87 -1.97 2.66
N GLY A 22 7.76 -1.58 2.02
CA GLY A 22 7.60 -1.71 0.57
C GLY A 22 8.65 -0.90 -0.20
N CYS A 23 9.00 0.31 0.25
CA CYS A 23 10.04 1.13 -0.37
C CYS A 23 11.42 0.48 -0.27
N LEU A 24 11.78 -0.10 0.87
CA LEU A 24 13.06 -0.79 1.03
C LEU A 24 13.19 -1.98 0.08
N VAL A 25 12.15 -2.81 -0.04
CA VAL A 25 12.11 -3.94 -1.00
C VAL A 25 12.21 -3.44 -2.44
N GLU A 26 11.45 -2.42 -2.81
CA GLU A 26 11.48 -1.85 -4.16
C GLU A 26 12.88 -1.31 -4.51
N LYS A 27 13.51 -0.56 -3.59
CA LYS A 27 14.80 0.10 -3.85
C LYS A 27 16.00 -0.83 -3.77
N GLU A 28 15.92 -1.94 -3.03
CA GLU A 28 16.91 -3.01 -3.14
C GLU A 28 17.03 -3.51 -4.57
N ALA A 29 15.88 -3.78 -5.23
CA ALA A 29 15.88 -4.33 -6.58
C ALA A 29 16.12 -3.28 -7.67
N THR A 30 15.58 -2.07 -7.51
CA THR A 30 15.57 -1.06 -8.58
C THR A 30 16.71 -0.04 -8.51
N THR A 31 17.34 0.12 -7.34
CA THR A 31 18.42 1.10 -7.12
C THR A 31 19.53 0.52 -6.21
N PRO A 32 20.19 -0.58 -6.62
CA PRO A 32 21.16 -1.28 -5.78
C PRO A 32 22.34 -0.39 -5.36
N ASP A 33 22.76 0.57 -6.19
CA ASP A 33 23.86 1.50 -5.88
C ASP A 33 23.57 2.44 -4.70
N THR A 34 22.28 2.68 -4.41
CA THR A 34 21.84 3.56 -3.32
C THR A 34 21.41 2.77 -2.08
N TYR A 35 21.19 1.46 -2.22
CA TYR A 35 20.77 0.57 -1.14
C TYR A 35 21.97 0.05 -0.34
N PRO A 36 21.89 -0.10 1.01
CA PRO A 36 20.77 0.20 1.90
C PRO A 36 20.46 1.70 2.03
N LEU A 37 19.19 2.05 2.25
CA LEU A 37 18.71 3.43 2.18
C LEU A 37 19.02 4.22 3.45
N THR A 38 19.45 5.47 3.31
CA THR A 38 19.42 6.44 4.41
C THR A 38 17.98 6.87 4.71
N VAL A 39 17.74 7.51 5.87
CA VAL A 39 16.43 8.08 6.25
C VAL A 39 15.88 9.01 5.15
N ASN A 40 16.70 9.91 4.62
CA ASN A 40 16.30 10.85 3.57
C ASN A 40 15.95 10.15 2.25
N ALA A 41 16.69 9.08 1.90
CA ALA A 41 16.40 8.29 0.72
C ALA A 41 15.09 7.49 0.89
N ALA A 42 14.87 6.93 2.08
CA ALA A 42 13.63 6.24 2.44
C ALA A 42 12.42 7.19 2.43
N GLN A 43 12.57 8.41 2.97
CA GLN A 43 11.54 9.46 2.90
C GLN A 43 11.22 9.83 1.45
N SER A 44 12.26 10.06 0.64
CA SER A 44 12.09 10.38 -0.78
C SER A 44 11.39 9.25 -1.54
N ALA A 45 11.65 7.98 -1.18
CA ALA A 45 10.96 6.82 -1.72
C ALA A 45 9.51 6.71 -1.22
N ALA A 46 9.23 7.01 0.05
CA ALA A 46 7.89 6.95 0.63
C ALA A 46 6.93 7.98 0.00
N ASN A 47 7.47 9.15 -0.38
CA ASN A 47 6.72 10.30 -0.89
C ASN A 47 6.72 10.40 -2.43
N GLN A 48 7.11 9.35 -3.15
CA GLN A 48 7.08 9.35 -4.62
C GLN A 48 5.64 9.56 -5.13
N LYS A 49 5.48 10.38 -6.18
CA LYS A 49 4.18 10.62 -6.82
C LYS A 49 3.73 9.43 -7.69
N THR A 50 4.66 8.61 -8.12
CA THR A 50 4.41 7.42 -8.93
C THR A 50 4.61 6.18 -8.09
N ALA A 51 3.93 5.10 -8.46
CA ALA A 51 4.02 3.81 -7.79
C ALA A 51 3.64 3.81 -6.31
N ARG A 52 2.83 4.79 -5.86
CA ARG A 52 2.34 4.92 -4.49
C ARG A 52 0.84 5.18 -4.52
N GLU A 53 0.08 4.33 -3.84
CA GLU A 53 -1.35 4.53 -3.63
C GLU A 53 -1.66 4.23 -2.16
N PRO A 54 -2.04 5.24 -1.35
CA PRO A 54 -2.13 6.67 -1.68
C PRO A 54 -0.74 7.35 -1.77
N VAL A 55 -0.64 8.49 -2.46
CA VAL A 55 0.53 9.36 -2.35
C VAL A 55 0.59 9.90 -0.91
N MET A 56 1.77 9.84 -0.28
CA MET A 56 1.99 10.33 1.08
C MET A 56 2.96 11.50 1.09
N ASN A 57 2.94 12.26 2.18
CA ASN A 57 3.93 13.28 2.48
C ASN A 57 4.40 13.10 3.94
N VAL A 58 5.29 12.13 4.15
CA VAL A 58 5.84 11.78 5.46
C VAL A 58 7.09 12.62 5.73
N ASP A 59 7.21 13.18 6.93
CA ASP A 59 8.41 13.91 7.36
C ASP A 59 9.54 12.97 7.81
N ALA A 60 10.77 13.49 7.86
CA ALA A 60 11.95 12.68 8.18
C ALA A 60 11.94 12.10 9.60
N GLY A 61 11.33 12.80 10.57
CA GLY A 61 11.22 12.33 11.95
C GLY A 61 10.30 11.11 12.06
N THR A 62 9.13 11.18 11.42
CA THR A 62 8.21 10.05 11.32
C THR A 62 8.83 8.87 10.57
N VAL A 63 9.60 9.12 9.50
CA VAL A 63 10.33 8.05 8.79
C VAL A 63 11.37 7.38 9.69
N GLN A 64 12.21 8.14 10.39
CA GLN A 64 13.21 7.59 11.29
C GLN A 64 12.57 6.75 12.42
N HIS A 65 11.46 7.23 12.98
CA HIS A 65 10.72 6.51 14.01
C HIS A 65 10.19 5.18 13.49
N ALA A 66 9.52 5.19 12.33
CA ALA A 66 8.97 3.99 11.71
C ALA A 66 10.06 2.97 11.30
N LEU A 67 11.21 3.43 10.81
CA LEU A 67 12.35 2.53 10.50
C LEU A 67 12.89 1.82 11.74
N ARG A 68 12.98 2.52 12.88
CA ARG A 68 13.38 1.91 14.16
C ARG A 68 12.34 0.91 14.68
N GLN A 69 11.06 1.20 14.49
CA GLN A 69 9.99 0.24 14.83
C GLN A 69 10.09 -1.01 13.94
N LEU A 70 10.29 -0.85 12.63
CA LEU A 70 10.52 -1.99 11.72
C LEU A 70 11.74 -2.82 12.11
N GLU A 71 12.81 -2.18 12.59
CA GLU A 71 13.98 -2.88 13.14
C GLU A 71 13.64 -3.67 14.42
N ALA A 72 12.89 -3.07 15.35
CA ALA A 72 12.42 -3.76 16.55
C ALA A 72 11.52 -4.97 16.23
N LEU A 73 10.75 -4.88 15.14
CA LEU A 73 9.95 -5.99 14.60
C LEU A 73 10.77 -7.02 13.80
N GLY A 74 12.08 -6.81 13.62
CA GLY A 74 12.95 -7.67 12.84
C GLY A 74 12.74 -7.61 11.32
N LEU A 75 11.92 -6.65 10.84
CA LEU A 75 11.57 -6.44 9.43
C LEU A 75 12.54 -5.50 8.71
N ALA A 76 13.38 -4.79 9.44
CA ALA A 76 14.48 -4.00 8.91
C ALA A 76 15.76 -4.24 9.74
N ARG A 77 16.91 -3.82 9.21
CA ARG A 77 18.17 -3.78 9.96
C ARG A 77 18.89 -2.46 9.71
N GLN A 78 19.34 -1.82 10.77
CA GLN A 78 20.18 -0.65 10.71
C GLN A 78 21.64 -1.04 10.46
N HIS A 79 22.28 -0.34 9.54
CA HIS A 79 23.72 -0.36 9.29
C HIS A 79 24.32 0.96 9.75
N PHE A 80 25.19 0.87 10.76
CA PHE A 80 25.91 2.04 11.27
C PHE A 80 27.01 2.45 10.28
N SER A 81 27.06 3.74 9.98
CA SER A 81 28.10 4.35 9.14
C SER A 81 28.50 5.68 9.74
N SER A 82 29.75 6.10 9.51
CA SER A 82 30.26 7.39 9.97
C SER A 82 29.55 8.60 9.34
N ARG A 83 28.84 8.41 8.22
CA ARG A 83 28.15 9.51 7.50
C ARG A 83 26.66 9.59 7.82
N ALA A 84 25.96 8.47 7.74
CA ALA A 84 24.52 8.39 7.97
C ALA A 84 24.09 6.94 8.17
N ASP A 85 23.15 6.73 9.09
CA ASP A 85 22.50 5.44 9.28
C ASP A 85 21.77 4.99 8.02
N ARG A 86 21.91 3.71 7.68
CA ARG A 86 21.26 3.09 6.53
C ARG A 86 20.40 1.91 6.97
N TYR A 87 19.35 1.63 6.23
CA TYR A 87 18.41 0.57 6.55
C TYR A 87 18.25 -0.38 5.36
N GLU A 88 18.32 -1.68 5.64
CA GLU A 88 17.93 -2.75 4.74
C GLU A 88 16.62 -3.38 5.22
N HIS A 89 15.79 -3.89 4.30
CA HIS A 89 14.66 -4.73 4.68
C HIS A 89 15.15 -6.14 5.05
N ARG A 90 14.38 -6.80 5.90
CA ARG A 90 14.55 -8.21 6.26
C ARG A 90 13.27 -9.02 6.04
N LEU A 91 12.32 -8.48 5.27
CA LEU A 91 11.01 -9.09 5.05
C LEU A 91 11.12 -10.55 4.60
N GLN A 92 12.06 -10.81 3.68
CA GLN A 92 12.28 -12.16 3.16
C GLN A 92 12.68 -13.15 4.26
N ALA A 93 13.62 -12.76 5.13
CA ALA A 93 14.12 -13.62 6.20
C ALA A 93 13.14 -13.69 7.39
N ALA A 94 12.49 -12.58 7.72
CA ALA A 94 11.58 -12.48 8.85
C ALA A 94 10.31 -13.32 8.65
N LEU A 95 9.82 -13.41 7.42
CA LEU A 95 8.63 -14.18 7.08
C LEU A 95 8.93 -15.44 6.26
N ASP A 96 10.19 -15.87 6.15
CA ASP A 96 10.59 -17.05 5.35
C ASP A 96 9.92 -17.07 3.96
N LEU A 97 10.16 -16.01 3.20
CA LEU A 97 9.54 -15.80 1.89
C LEU A 97 10.53 -16.08 0.77
N THR A 98 10.01 -16.43 -0.40
CA THR A 98 10.80 -16.37 -1.63
C THR A 98 10.89 -14.94 -2.14
N ARG A 99 11.79 -14.69 -3.11
CA ARG A 99 11.88 -13.37 -3.77
C ARG A 99 10.57 -13.00 -4.47
N GLN A 100 9.91 -13.96 -5.13
CA GLN A 100 8.61 -13.76 -5.77
C GLN A 100 7.56 -13.24 -4.77
N GLN A 101 7.44 -13.93 -3.64
CA GLN A 101 6.47 -13.60 -2.59
C GLN A 101 6.76 -12.23 -1.96
N THR A 102 8.03 -11.93 -1.70
CA THR A 102 8.49 -10.65 -1.16
C THR A 102 8.13 -9.48 -2.08
N VAL A 103 8.33 -9.65 -3.39
CA VAL A 103 7.99 -8.63 -4.39
C VAL A 103 6.48 -8.40 -4.48
N LEU A 104 5.67 -9.47 -4.47
CA LEU A 104 4.21 -9.35 -4.48
C LEU A 104 3.70 -8.59 -3.25
N LEU A 105 4.18 -8.94 -2.05
CA LEU A 105 3.81 -8.21 -0.83
C LEU A 105 4.25 -6.75 -0.89
N ALA A 106 5.46 -6.45 -1.36
CA ALA A 106 5.92 -5.07 -1.49
C ALA A 106 5.04 -4.25 -2.45
N LEU A 107 4.62 -4.82 -3.58
CA LEU A 107 3.70 -4.14 -4.49
C LEU A 107 2.34 -3.85 -3.83
N LEU A 108 1.81 -4.82 -3.08
CA LEU A 108 0.56 -4.65 -2.33
C LEU A 108 0.70 -3.60 -1.22
N LEU A 109 1.83 -3.55 -0.51
CA LEU A 109 2.11 -2.52 0.51
C LEU A 109 2.20 -1.11 -0.09
N LEU A 110 2.73 -1.00 -1.31
CA LEU A 110 2.93 0.29 -1.97
C LEU A 110 1.69 0.83 -2.67
N ARG A 111 0.81 -0.05 -3.17
CA ARG A 111 -0.31 0.33 -4.04
C ARG A 111 -1.67 -0.27 -3.66
N GLY A 112 -1.74 -1.01 -2.56
CA GLY A 112 -2.97 -1.67 -2.12
C GLY A 112 -3.46 -2.78 -3.08
N PRO A 113 -4.77 -3.03 -3.11
CA PRO A 113 -5.44 -4.05 -3.92
C PRO A 113 -5.15 -3.99 -5.42
N GLN A 114 -4.56 -5.06 -5.94
CA GLN A 114 -4.15 -5.16 -7.35
C GLN A 114 -4.64 -6.46 -7.98
N THR A 115 -4.88 -6.45 -9.29
CA THR A 115 -5.16 -7.67 -10.05
C THR A 115 -3.88 -8.46 -10.33
N LEU A 116 -4.02 -9.71 -10.76
CA LEU A 116 -2.88 -10.55 -11.11
C LEU A 116 -2.06 -9.95 -12.27
N GLY A 117 -2.73 -9.42 -13.30
CA GLY A 117 -2.07 -8.77 -14.44
C GLY A 117 -1.28 -7.54 -14.00
N GLU A 118 -1.87 -6.71 -13.14
CA GLU A 118 -1.17 -5.54 -12.58
C GLU A 118 0.07 -5.94 -11.79
N LEU A 119 -0.01 -6.98 -10.96
CA LEU A 119 1.11 -7.47 -10.16
C LEU A 119 2.26 -7.96 -11.05
N VAL A 120 1.97 -8.73 -12.09
CA VAL A 120 2.99 -9.22 -13.05
C VAL A 120 3.65 -8.06 -13.79
N THR A 121 2.87 -7.12 -14.34
CA THR A 121 3.43 -5.98 -15.07
C THR A 121 4.25 -5.06 -14.16
N ARG A 122 3.77 -4.80 -12.93
CA ARG A 122 4.45 -3.88 -11.99
C ARG A 122 5.68 -4.52 -11.34
N SER A 123 5.77 -5.85 -11.32
CA SER A 123 6.92 -6.56 -10.76
C SER A 123 8.12 -6.61 -11.71
N GLU A 124 7.99 -6.32 -13.01
CA GLU A 124 9.05 -6.58 -14.02
C GLU A 124 10.46 -6.12 -13.60
N ARG A 125 10.57 -4.94 -13.00
CA ARG A 125 11.86 -4.37 -12.55
C ARG A 125 12.32 -4.88 -11.18
N LEU A 126 11.46 -5.53 -10.42
CA LEU A 126 11.73 -6.08 -9.08
C LEU A 126 12.03 -7.59 -9.17
N HIS A 127 11.20 -8.32 -9.91
CA HIS A 127 11.32 -9.73 -10.22
C HIS A 127 10.51 -10.05 -11.49
N ARG A 128 11.15 -10.72 -12.44
CA ARG A 128 10.52 -11.16 -13.68
C ARG A 128 9.98 -12.59 -13.50
N PHE A 129 8.66 -12.69 -13.42
CA PHE A 129 7.97 -13.98 -13.48
C PHE A 129 8.11 -14.59 -14.88
N ALA A 130 8.21 -15.91 -14.97
CA ALA A 130 8.25 -16.66 -16.22
C ALA A 130 6.91 -16.54 -16.96
N ASP A 131 5.80 -16.67 -16.21
CA ASP A 131 4.44 -16.55 -16.70
C ASP A 131 3.48 -16.13 -15.57
N THR A 132 2.22 -15.91 -15.94
CA THR A 132 1.15 -15.54 -15.01
C THR A 132 0.85 -16.64 -13.98
N ASP A 133 1.13 -17.91 -14.31
CA ASP A 133 0.88 -19.03 -13.41
C ASP A 133 1.92 -19.06 -12.29
N GLU A 134 3.20 -18.76 -12.55
CA GLU A 134 4.21 -18.62 -11.49
C GLU A 134 3.79 -17.58 -10.44
N ALA A 135 3.29 -16.42 -10.90
CA ALA A 135 2.78 -15.39 -10.01
C ALA A 135 1.56 -15.88 -9.20
N ARG A 136 0.63 -16.59 -9.84
CA ARG A 136 -0.54 -17.19 -9.17
C ARG A 136 -0.12 -18.19 -8.08
N HIS A 137 0.81 -19.09 -8.36
CA HIS A 137 1.32 -20.04 -7.37
C HIS A 137 2.02 -19.36 -6.19
N ALA A 138 2.68 -18.21 -6.42
CA ALA A 138 3.28 -17.43 -5.33
C ALA A 138 2.20 -16.77 -4.46
N ILE A 139 1.13 -16.26 -5.06
CA ILE A 139 -0.04 -15.69 -4.36
C ILE A 139 -0.76 -16.76 -3.53
N GLU A 140 -1.02 -17.94 -4.10
CA GLU A 140 -1.68 -19.04 -3.38
C GLU A 140 -0.89 -19.45 -2.14
N ARG A 141 0.45 -19.54 -2.25
CA ARG A 141 1.33 -19.81 -1.10
C ARG A 141 1.28 -18.71 -0.03
N LEU A 142 1.14 -17.45 -0.43
CA LEU A 142 0.96 -16.34 0.51
C LEU A 142 -0.43 -16.39 1.18
N GLN A 143 -1.47 -16.76 0.43
CA GLN A 143 -2.84 -16.89 0.93
C GLN A 143 -2.97 -18.04 1.94
N GLN A 144 -2.35 -19.19 1.68
CA GLN A 144 -2.29 -20.33 2.61
C GLN A 144 -1.68 -19.97 3.95
N ARG A 145 -0.78 -18.98 3.97
CA ARG A 145 -0.13 -18.45 5.17
C ARG A 145 -0.85 -17.24 5.77
N ALA A 146 -2.03 -16.88 5.26
CA ALA A 146 -2.79 -15.69 5.65
C ALA A 146 -1.96 -14.39 5.64
N LEU A 147 -1.07 -14.24 4.65
CA LEU A 147 -0.31 -13.00 4.42
C LEU A 147 -0.99 -12.07 3.41
N LEU A 148 -1.92 -12.61 2.62
CA LEU A 148 -2.79 -11.87 1.72
C LEU A 148 -4.17 -12.53 1.64
N VAL A 149 -5.14 -11.77 1.15
CA VAL A 149 -6.51 -12.21 0.89
C VAL A 149 -6.93 -11.89 -0.55
N VAL A 150 -7.80 -12.71 -1.11
CA VAL A 150 -8.51 -12.42 -2.37
C VAL A 150 -9.77 -11.63 -2.02
N LEU A 151 -9.91 -10.45 -2.60
CA LEU A 151 -11.08 -9.61 -2.41
C LEU A 151 -12.25 -10.14 -3.25
N PRO A 152 -13.50 -10.09 -2.73
CA PRO A 152 -14.66 -10.42 -3.53
C PRO A 152 -14.76 -9.51 -4.76
N ARG A 153 -15.22 -10.05 -5.89
CA ARG A 153 -15.42 -9.26 -7.10
C ARG A 153 -16.53 -8.25 -6.88
N ALA A 154 -16.22 -6.98 -7.09
CA ALA A 154 -17.26 -5.95 -7.19
C ALA A 154 -18.05 -6.10 -8.49
N SER A 155 -19.28 -5.59 -8.52
CA SER A 155 -20.13 -5.61 -9.71
C SER A 155 -19.41 -4.98 -10.91
N GLY A 156 -19.33 -5.71 -12.03
CA GLY A 156 -18.69 -5.24 -13.27
C GLY A 156 -17.20 -5.56 -13.40
N GLN A 157 -16.54 -6.07 -12.36
CA GLN A 157 -15.14 -6.50 -12.43
C GLN A 157 -15.01 -7.93 -12.93
N ARG A 158 -14.08 -8.16 -13.86
CA ARG A 158 -13.79 -9.48 -14.45
C ARG A 158 -12.67 -10.24 -13.74
N GLU A 159 -11.79 -9.51 -13.04
CA GLU A 159 -10.59 -10.07 -12.42
C GLU A 159 -10.63 -9.99 -10.90
N ASP A 160 -10.02 -10.97 -10.24
CA ASP A 160 -9.81 -10.98 -8.79
C ASP A 160 -8.72 -9.97 -8.39
N ARG A 161 -8.89 -9.32 -7.23
CA ARG A 161 -7.91 -8.43 -6.61
C ARG A 161 -7.35 -9.07 -5.35
N TYR A 162 -6.08 -8.83 -5.09
CA TYR A 162 -5.36 -9.35 -3.93
C TYR A 162 -4.96 -8.21 -3.01
N MET A 163 -5.04 -8.41 -1.70
CA MET A 163 -4.64 -7.42 -0.69
C MET A 163 -3.81 -8.09 0.40
N HIS A 164 -2.73 -7.44 0.86
CA HIS A 164 -1.92 -7.95 1.96
C HIS A 164 -2.66 -7.86 3.31
N LEU A 165 -2.27 -8.66 4.29
CA LEU A 165 -2.82 -8.65 5.65
C LEU A 165 -1.84 -8.11 6.71
N LEU A 166 -0.67 -7.61 6.28
CA LEU A 166 0.37 -7.05 7.16
C LEU A 166 -0.07 -5.80 7.95
N CYS A 167 -1.17 -5.14 7.60
CA CYS A 167 -1.74 -4.00 8.34
C CYS A 167 -3.01 -4.39 9.13
N GLY A 168 -3.25 -5.69 9.32
CA GLY A 168 -4.42 -6.21 10.01
C GLY A 168 -5.48 -6.75 9.08
N GLU A 169 -6.59 -7.16 9.68
CA GLU A 169 -7.74 -7.71 8.97
C GLU A 169 -8.38 -6.65 8.06
N VAL A 170 -8.82 -7.12 6.90
CA VAL A 170 -9.41 -6.28 5.87
C VAL A 170 -10.86 -6.69 5.67
N ASP A 171 -11.77 -5.73 5.75
CA ASP A 171 -13.13 -5.92 5.23
C ASP A 171 -13.06 -5.99 3.70
N GLY A 172 -13.04 -7.22 3.19
CA GLY A 172 -12.86 -7.48 1.77
C GLY A 172 -13.96 -6.88 0.91
N ALA A 173 -15.20 -6.84 1.41
CA ALA A 173 -16.33 -6.30 0.65
C ALA A 173 -16.27 -4.77 0.58
N ALA A 174 -16.00 -4.11 1.71
CA ALA A 174 -15.83 -2.66 1.74
C ALA A 174 -14.63 -2.21 0.88
N LEU A 175 -13.52 -2.94 0.95
CA LEU A 175 -12.32 -2.61 0.17
C LEU A 175 -12.52 -2.87 -1.33
N ALA A 176 -13.20 -3.96 -1.70
CA ALA A 176 -13.56 -4.23 -3.08
C ALA A 176 -14.45 -3.12 -3.67
N ALA A 177 -15.45 -2.66 -2.92
CA ALA A 177 -16.32 -1.57 -3.35
C ALA A 177 -15.53 -0.26 -3.57
N LYS A 178 -14.63 0.10 -2.65
CA LYS A 178 -13.77 1.29 -2.77
C LYS A 178 -12.87 1.27 -4.01
N TYR A 179 -12.26 0.12 -4.30
CA TYR A 179 -11.36 0.00 -5.46
C TYR A 179 -12.11 -0.16 -6.79
N ALA A 180 -13.35 -0.65 -6.76
CA ALA A 180 -14.21 -0.65 -7.93
C ALA A 180 -14.55 0.79 -8.37
N SER A 181 -14.92 1.66 -7.43
CA SER A 181 -15.22 3.06 -7.73
C SER A 181 -13.99 3.86 -8.21
N SER A 182 -12.79 3.55 -7.71
CA SER A 182 -11.56 4.24 -8.15
C SER A 182 -11.05 3.78 -9.52
N SER A 183 -11.30 2.52 -9.91
CA SER A 183 -10.92 2.02 -11.24
C SER A 183 -11.79 2.57 -12.39
N GLY A 184 -12.93 3.20 -12.08
CA GLY A 184 -13.76 3.93 -13.04
C GLY A 184 -13.31 5.37 -13.30
N SER A 185 -12.30 5.88 -12.60
CA SER A 185 -11.97 7.32 -12.59
C SER A 185 -10.90 7.75 -13.60
N SER A 186 -10.70 7.03 -14.71
CA SER A 186 -9.88 7.53 -15.83
C SER A 186 -10.68 8.02 -17.03
N ASP A 187 -12.01 7.87 -17.07
CA ASP A 187 -12.84 8.50 -18.14
C ASP A 187 -14.35 8.60 -17.87
N ALA A 188 -14.81 8.37 -16.65
CA ALA A 188 -16.21 8.66 -16.29
C ALA A 188 -16.22 9.81 -15.30
N ALA A 189 -16.68 10.98 -15.76
CA ALA A 189 -17.20 12.01 -14.87
C ALA A 189 -18.11 11.32 -13.85
N GLU A 190 -17.80 11.44 -12.56
CA GLU A 190 -18.61 10.89 -11.48
C GLU A 190 -20.08 11.28 -11.74
N PRO A 191 -20.98 10.32 -12.01
CA PRO A 191 -22.40 10.61 -12.18
C PRO A 191 -22.93 11.01 -10.80
N GLY A 192 -22.91 12.32 -10.53
CA GLY A 192 -23.28 12.92 -9.25
C GLY A 192 -22.30 13.98 -8.73
N LEU A 193 -21.10 14.13 -9.29
CA LEU A 193 -20.18 15.19 -8.84
C LEU A 193 -20.70 16.58 -9.22
N ALA A 194 -21.28 16.73 -10.41
CA ALA A 194 -21.91 17.97 -10.83
C ALA A 194 -23.10 18.33 -9.91
N GLU A 195 -23.96 17.36 -9.61
CA GLU A 195 -25.11 17.54 -8.71
C GLU A 195 -24.67 17.85 -7.27
N ARG A 196 -23.60 17.21 -6.80
CA ARG A 196 -23.03 17.45 -5.47
C ARG A 196 -22.32 18.80 -5.38
N VAL A 197 -21.67 19.25 -6.44
CA VAL A 197 -21.10 20.60 -6.54
C VAL A 197 -22.22 21.64 -6.51
N GLU A 198 -23.29 21.44 -7.28
CA GLU A 198 -24.45 22.36 -7.30
C GLU A 198 -25.13 22.45 -5.92
N GLN A 199 -25.34 21.31 -5.24
CA GLN A 199 -25.90 21.28 -3.88
C GLN A 199 -24.98 21.98 -2.86
N LEU A 200 -23.67 21.79 -2.99
CA LEU A 200 -22.70 22.45 -2.10
C LEU A 200 -22.61 23.95 -2.37
N GLU A 201 -22.66 24.40 -3.63
CA GLU A 201 -22.69 25.81 -4.00
C GLU A 201 -23.95 26.50 -3.46
N ALA A 202 -25.11 25.85 -3.57
CA ALA A 202 -26.36 26.34 -2.99
C ALA A 202 -26.27 26.46 -1.46
N ALA A 203 -25.77 25.42 -0.78
CA ALA A 203 -25.60 25.44 0.68
C ALA A 203 -24.60 26.51 1.13
N VAL A 204 -23.52 26.74 0.38
CA VAL A 204 -22.56 27.81 0.67
C VAL A 204 -23.19 29.19 0.49
N ALA A 205 -23.97 29.39 -0.57
CA ALA A 205 -24.67 30.66 -0.80
C ALA A 205 -25.68 30.97 0.32
N GLU A 206 -26.44 29.97 0.77
CA GLU A 206 -27.39 30.10 1.87
C GLU A 206 -26.68 30.43 3.19
N LEU A 207 -25.61 29.71 3.52
CA LEU A 207 -24.82 29.97 4.74
C LEU A 207 -24.15 31.35 4.71
N GLN A 208 -23.69 31.82 3.54
CA GLN A 208 -23.14 33.16 3.39
C GLN A 208 -24.20 34.24 3.60
N ALA A 209 -25.43 34.04 3.12
CA ALA A 209 -26.54 34.95 3.35
C ALA A 209 -26.90 35.04 4.85
N GLN A 210 -27.03 33.88 5.52
CA GLN A 210 -27.31 33.84 6.96
C GLN A 210 -26.20 34.51 7.79
N LEU A 211 -24.92 34.31 7.42
CA LEU A 211 -23.80 34.97 8.08
C LEU A 211 -23.75 36.48 7.84
N ALA A 212 -24.16 36.94 6.65
CA ALA A 212 -24.25 38.37 6.36
C ALA A 212 -25.36 39.04 7.18
N GLU A 213 -26.49 38.35 7.38
CA GLU A 213 -27.61 38.83 8.20
C GLU A 213 -27.23 38.88 9.70
N LEU A 214 -26.56 37.85 10.22
CA LEU A 214 -26.05 37.79 11.60
C LEU A 214 -24.90 38.77 11.89
N ARG A 215 -24.15 39.21 10.88
CA ARG A 215 -23.07 40.21 11.01
C ARG A 215 -23.53 41.64 10.69
N GLY A 216 -24.75 41.80 10.16
CA GLY A 216 -25.38 43.07 9.83
C GLY A 216 -26.18 43.72 10.97
N THR A 217 -26.24 43.05 12.12
CA THR A 217 -26.72 43.55 13.42
C THR A 217 -25.57 43.64 14.42
#